data_AF-A0A382XT38-F1
#
_entry.id   AF-A0A382XT38-F1
#
_cell.length_a   1.000
_cell.length_b   1.000
_cell.length_c   1.000
_cell.angle_alpha   90.00
_cell.angle_beta   90.00
_cell.angle_gamma   90.00
#
_symmetry.space_group_name_H-M   'P 1'
#
loop_
_entity.id
_entity.type
_entity.pdbx_description
1 polymer ?
#
loop_
_entity_poly.entity_id
_entity_poly.type
_entity_poly.pdbx_seq_one_letter_code
_entity_poly.pdbx_strand_id
1 'polypeptide(L)'
;VEMNAFQIRLSKELKNIQRDGLYKAERIIESQQSSEINVNDNFVLNFCANNYLGLSNNTQLIKAAQEGVEKWGFGLSSVRFICGTQSIHKELEKKTSDFLETDDTILYTSCFDANGGLFETLLDDKDAVISDSLNHASIIDGIRLCKAARYRYENSNMNELESILQKTQSLRTRLIATDGIFSMDGYVAKLGDICSLAEKYNAVVMVDDSHATGFFGPRGRGSIDYH
;
A
#
# COMPACT_ATOMS: atom_id res chain seq x y z
N VAL A 1 -5.66 -39.02 -14.61
CA VAL A 1 -5.42 -38.00 -15.65
C VAL A 1 -3.92 -37.80 -15.73
N GLU A 2 -3.32 -37.97 -16.90
CA GLU A 2 -1.89 -37.79 -17.10
C GLU A 2 -1.55 -36.28 -16.99
N MET A 3 -0.48 -35.93 -16.27
CA MET A 3 -0.11 -34.53 -16.06
C MET A 3 0.43 -33.92 -17.35
N ASN A 4 -0.03 -32.72 -17.71
CA ASN A 4 0.51 -32.00 -18.87
C ASN A 4 1.86 -31.33 -18.55
N ALA A 5 2.55 -30.83 -19.59
CA ALA A 5 3.87 -30.22 -19.45
C ALA A 5 3.91 -29.03 -18.47
N PHE A 6 2.83 -28.24 -18.40
CA PHE A 6 2.71 -27.13 -17.46
C PHE A 6 2.65 -27.63 -16.01
N GLN A 7 1.83 -28.63 -15.71
CA GLN A 7 1.73 -29.24 -14.39
C GLN A 7 3.05 -29.87 -13.96
N ILE A 8 3.75 -30.56 -14.87
CA ILE A 8 5.08 -31.15 -14.60
C ILE A 8 6.08 -30.06 -14.20
N ARG A 9 6.12 -28.94 -14.94
CA ARG A 9 6.99 -27.80 -14.62
C ARG A 9 6.67 -27.22 -13.24
N LEU A 10 5.40 -26.94 -12.94
CA LEU A 10 4.99 -26.38 -11.65
C LEU A 10 5.33 -27.32 -10.48
N SER A 11 5.12 -28.62 -10.63
CA SER A 11 5.51 -29.59 -9.58
C SER A 11 7.02 -29.62 -9.36
N LYS A 12 7.84 -29.45 -10.41
CA LYS A 12 9.29 -29.34 -10.26
C LYS A 12 9.69 -28.04 -9.55
N GLU A 13 9.07 -26.92 -9.91
CA GLU A 13 9.30 -25.61 -9.26
C GLU A 13 8.92 -25.64 -7.78
N LEU A 14 7.77 -26.22 -7.42
CA LEU A 14 7.35 -26.38 -6.03
C LEU A 14 8.33 -27.24 -5.22
N LYS A 15 8.83 -28.34 -5.79
CA LYS A 15 9.86 -29.17 -5.14
C LYS A 15 11.15 -28.41 -4.90
N ASN A 16 11.56 -27.56 -5.85
CA ASN A 16 12.74 -26.71 -5.67
C ASN A 16 12.50 -25.68 -4.55
N ILE A 17 11.36 -25.00 -4.55
CA ILE A 17 10.98 -24.03 -3.50
C ILE A 17 10.99 -24.68 -2.11
N GLN A 18 10.47 -25.92 -2.00
CA GLN A 18 10.50 -26.69 -0.75
C GLN A 18 11.94 -27.07 -0.34
N ARG A 19 12.73 -27.63 -1.27
CA ARG A 19 14.13 -28.01 -1.02
C ARG A 19 14.98 -26.82 -0.57
N ASP A 20 14.73 -25.65 -1.16
CA ASP A 20 15.49 -24.44 -0.91
C ASP A 20 14.98 -23.67 0.32
N GLY A 21 13.97 -24.19 1.04
CA GLY A 21 13.44 -23.59 2.27
C GLY A 21 12.58 -22.34 2.06
N LEU A 22 12.15 -22.07 0.83
CA LEU A 22 11.37 -20.89 0.45
C LEU A 22 9.85 -21.15 0.44
N TYR A 23 9.42 -22.38 0.71
CA TYR A 23 8.01 -22.74 0.77
C TYR A 23 7.36 -22.12 2.01
N LYS A 24 6.35 -21.27 1.80
CA LYS A 24 5.58 -20.61 2.85
C LYS A 24 4.37 -21.48 3.19
N ALA A 25 4.37 -22.10 4.36
CA ALA A 25 3.21 -22.76 4.92
C ALA A 25 2.46 -21.81 5.85
N GLU A 26 1.13 -21.78 5.74
CA GLU A 26 0.28 -20.95 6.58
C GLU A 26 0.10 -21.58 7.97
N ARG A 27 0.05 -20.74 9.01
CA ARG A 27 -0.33 -21.14 10.37
C ARG A 27 -1.76 -20.68 10.63
N ILE A 28 -2.60 -21.57 11.13
CA ILE A 28 -4.03 -21.30 11.30
C ILE A 28 -4.24 -20.61 12.64
N ILE A 29 -4.85 -19.42 12.60
CA ILE A 29 -5.28 -18.67 13.79
C ILE A 29 -6.75 -19.00 14.05
N GLU A 30 -7.06 -19.45 15.26
CA GLU A 30 -8.40 -19.94 15.66
C GLU A 30 -9.09 -19.02 16.68
N SER A 31 -8.52 -17.83 16.91
CA SER A 31 -9.05 -16.78 17.77
C SER A 31 -9.27 -15.48 16.98
N GLN A 32 -9.93 -14.50 17.62
CA GLN A 32 -9.88 -13.12 17.15
C GLN A 32 -8.44 -12.58 17.20
N GLN A 33 -8.13 -11.58 16.37
CA GLN A 33 -6.82 -10.92 16.36
C GLN A 33 -6.60 -10.11 17.64
N SER A 34 -5.49 -10.33 18.34
CA SER A 34 -5.13 -9.64 19.58
C SER A 34 -3.61 -9.79 19.84
N SER A 35 -3.11 -9.22 20.94
CA SER A 35 -1.76 -9.50 21.43
C SER A 35 -1.58 -10.97 21.84
N GLU A 36 -2.65 -11.63 22.28
CA GLU A 36 -2.71 -13.06 22.59
C GLU A 36 -3.63 -13.76 21.59
N ILE A 37 -3.13 -14.78 20.90
CA ILE A 37 -3.89 -15.54 19.89
C ILE A 37 -3.74 -17.04 20.09
N ASN A 38 -4.71 -17.80 19.57
CA ASN A 38 -4.63 -19.25 19.46
C ASN A 38 -4.12 -19.65 18.06
N VAL A 39 -3.00 -20.36 17.98
CA VAL A 39 -2.40 -20.86 16.73
C VAL A 39 -2.24 -22.37 16.82
N ASN A 40 -2.96 -23.11 15.97
CA ASN A 40 -2.98 -24.58 15.99
C ASN A 40 -3.16 -25.13 17.43
N ASP A 41 -4.23 -24.74 18.12
CA ASP A 41 -4.53 -25.08 19.52
C ASP A 41 -3.53 -24.60 20.61
N ASN A 42 -2.57 -23.73 20.29
CA ASN A 42 -1.62 -23.16 21.26
C ASN A 42 -1.81 -21.64 21.47
N PHE A 43 -1.87 -21.22 22.74
CA PHE A 43 -1.85 -19.81 23.12
C PHE A 43 -0.46 -19.21 22.98
N VAL A 44 -0.35 -18.13 22.21
CA VAL A 44 0.91 -17.43 21.93
C VAL A 44 0.73 -15.91 21.93
N LEU A 45 1.83 -15.18 22.17
CA LEU A 45 1.88 -13.74 21.95
C LEU A 45 2.17 -13.44 20.48
N ASN A 46 1.37 -12.55 19.87
CA ASN A 46 1.51 -12.16 18.48
C ASN A 46 2.34 -10.88 18.32
N PHE A 47 3.57 -11.03 17.82
CA PHE A 47 4.50 -9.93 17.52
C PHE A 47 4.71 -9.70 16.02
N CYS A 48 3.87 -10.27 15.16
CA CYS A 48 3.99 -10.16 13.70
C CYS A 48 2.69 -9.74 12.99
N ALA A 49 1.79 -9.06 13.71
CA ALA A 49 0.60 -8.45 13.13
C ALA A 49 0.79 -6.94 12.88
N ASN A 50 0.13 -6.44 11.83
CA ASN A 50 0.03 -5.00 11.55
C ASN A 50 -1.09 -4.31 12.36
N ASN A 51 -1.47 -4.87 13.51
CA ASN A 51 -2.53 -4.35 14.38
C ASN A 51 -1.96 -3.31 15.36
N TYR A 52 -1.31 -2.27 14.84
CA TYR A 52 -0.48 -1.32 15.60
C TYR A 52 -1.22 -0.67 16.78
N LEU A 53 -2.51 -0.34 16.59
CA LEU A 53 -3.35 0.32 17.59
C LEU A 53 -4.26 -0.65 18.37
N GLY A 54 -4.15 -1.96 18.13
CA GLY A 54 -5.04 -2.94 18.77
C GLY A 54 -6.51 -2.87 18.33
N LEU A 55 -6.80 -2.28 17.17
CA LEU A 55 -8.17 -1.99 16.73
C LEU A 55 -8.88 -3.18 16.06
N SER A 56 -8.15 -4.20 15.58
CA SER A 56 -8.75 -5.32 14.86
C SER A 56 -9.81 -6.11 15.62
N ASN A 57 -9.85 -6.02 16.95
CA ASN A 57 -10.88 -6.63 17.80
C ASN A 57 -11.52 -5.63 18.78
N ASN A 58 -11.58 -4.35 18.39
CA ASN A 58 -12.17 -3.31 19.22
C ASN A 58 -13.71 -3.45 19.26
N THR A 59 -14.30 -3.45 20.45
CA THR A 59 -15.73 -3.67 20.66
C THR A 59 -16.61 -2.60 19.99
N GLN A 60 -16.15 -1.35 19.90
CA GLN A 60 -16.89 -0.29 19.22
C GLN A 60 -16.90 -0.50 17.71
N LEU A 61 -15.79 -0.96 17.12
CA LEU A 61 -15.70 -1.26 15.69
C LEU A 61 -16.53 -2.49 15.30
N ILE A 62 -16.53 -3.53 16.13
CA ILE A 62 -17.38 -4.71 15.92
C ILE A 62 -18.86 -4.31 15.91
N LYS A 63 -19.26 -3.49 16.88
CA LYS A 63 -20.64 -2.99 16.96
C LYS A 63 -21.00 -2.12 15.74
N ALA A 64 -20.11 -1.22 15.33
CA ALA A 64 -20.32 -0.40 14.14
C ALA A 64 -20.45 -1.25 12.85
N ALA A 65 -19.69 -2.34 12.74
CA ALA A 65 -19.82 -3.27 11.61
C ALA A 65 -21.18 -4.00 11.62
N GLN A 66 -21.64 -4.48 12.78
CA GLN A 66 -22.95 -5.12 12.92
C GLN A 66 -24.09 -4.19 12.51
N GLU A 67 -24.11 -2.96 13.04
CA GLU A 67 -25.10 -1.93 12.69
C GLU A 67 -25.01 -1.52 11.22
N GLY A 68 -23.79 -1.48 10.66
CA GLY A 68 -23.54 -1.19 9.26
C GLY A 68 -24.17 -2.23 8.33
N VAL A 69 -23.98 -3.52 8.62
CA VAL A 69 -24.57 -4.62 7.82
C VAL A 69 -26.10 -4.58 7.87
N GLU A 70 -26.69 -4.34 9.05
CA GLU A 70 -28.15 -4.23 9.20
C GLU A 70 -28.71 -3.04 8.40
N LYS A 71 -28.02 -1.90 8.42
CA LYS A 71 -28.47 -0.67 7.75
C LYS A 71 -28.26 -0.69 6.23
N TRP A 72 -27.11 -1.18 5.76
CA TRP A 72 -26.66 -1.02 4.38
C TRP A 72 -26.75 -2.30 3.54
N GLY A 73 -26.97 -3.45 4.18
CA GLY A 73 -26.89 -4.76 3.56
C GLY A 73 -25.45 -5.30 3.50
N PHE A 74 -25.33 -6.57 3.10
CA PHE A 74 -24.04 -7.28 3.10
C PHE A 74 -23.10 -6.87 1.95
N GLY A 75 -23.64 -6.57 0.78
CA GLY A 75 -22.85 -6.26 -0.40
C GLY A 75 -23.66 -5.55 -1.48
N LEU A 76 -22.96 -4.85 -2.36
CA LEU A 76 -23.58 -4.00 -3.39
C LEU A 76 -23.69 -4.66 -4.77
N SER A 77 -22.94 -5.74 -5.01
CA SER A 77 -22.93 -6.47 -6.29
C SER A 77 -22.74 -5.57 -7.52
N SER A 78 -22.00 -4.47 -7.38
CA SER A 78 -21.85 -3.46 -8.42
C SER A 78 -20.63 -2.58 -8.17
N VAL A 79 -20.11 -1.97 -9.24
CA VAL A 79 -19.06 -0.95 -9.18
C VAL A 79 -19.65 0.42 -8.80
N ARG A 80 -18.78 1.32 -8.34
CA ARG A 80 -19.14 2.64 -7.81
C ARG A 80 -20.08 3.44 -8.71
N PHE A 81 -19.79 3.52 -10.02
CA PHE A 81 -20.50 4.41 -10.94
C PHE A 81 -21.88 3.89 -11.40
N ILE A 82 -22.17 2.60 -11.25
CA ILE A 82 -23.45 2.01 -11.71
C ILE A 82 -24.49 2.07 -10.59
N CYS A 83 -24.31 1.25 -9.56
CA CYS A 83 -25.18 1.24 -8.38
C CYS A 83 -24.44 0.81 -7.11
N GLY A 84 -23.11 0.91 -7.10
CA GLY A 84 -22.24 0.55 -5.97
C GLY A 84 -21.85 1.71 -5.07
N THR A 85 -22.52 2.87 -5.12
CA THR A 85 -22.23 4.00 -4.24
C THR A 85 -23.40 4.27 -3.30
N GLN A 86 -23.23 3.95 -2.02
CA GLN A 86 -24.10 4.40 -0.92
C GLN A 86 -23.54 5.66 -0.27
N SER A 87 -24.36 6.41 0.48
CA SER A 87 -23.92 7.64 1.14
C SER A 87 -22.77 7.42 2.14
N ILE A 88 -22.69 6.24 2.77
CA ILE A 88 -21.58 5.90 3.68
C ILE A 88 -20.21 5.88 2.97
N HIS A 89 -20.15 5.59 1.66
CA HIS A 89 -18.90 5.65 0.91
C HIS A 89 -18.41 7.10 0.78
N LYS A 90 -19.31 8.03 0.42
CA LYS A 90 -18.97 9.46 0.33
C LYS A 90 -18.66 10.06 1.70
N GLU A 91 -19.33 9.60 2.76
CA GLU A 91 -19.03 10.01 4.14
C GLU A 91 -17.62 9.56 4.55
N LEU A 92 -17.26 8.30 4.25
CA LEU A 92 -15.92 7.78 4.54
C LEU A 92 -14.85 8.54 3.75
N GLU A 93 -15.05 8.76 2.44
CA GLU A 93 -14.14 9.58 1.62
C GLU A 93 -13.93 10.97 2.21
N LYS A 94 -15.02 11.65 2.58
CA LYS A 94 -14.93 12.97 3.21
C LYS A 94 -14.17 12.92 4.54
N LYS A 95 -14.45 11.95 5.41
CA LYS A 95 -13.76 11.81 6.71
C LYS A 95 -12.27 11.51 6.54
N THR A 96 -11.90 10.73 5.53
CA THR A 96 -10.49 10.47 5.21
C THR A 96 -9.79 11.74 4.73
N SER A 97 -10.43 12.53 3.87
CA SER A 97 -9.92 13.84 3.43
C SER A 97 -9.78 14.82 4.58
N ASP A 98 -10.80 14.95 5.44
CA ASP A 98 -10.74 15.80 6.63
C ASP A 98 -9.60 15.35 7.57
N PHE A 99 -9.35 14.04 7.69
CA PHE A 99 -8.29 13.49 8.54
C PHE A 99 -6.89 13.77 7.98
N LEU A 100 -6.66 13.52 6.69
CA LEU A 100 -5.38 13.68 6.02
C LEU A 100 -5.11 15.11 5.51
N GLU A 101 -6.09 16.01 5.63
CA GLU A 101 -6.05 17.37 5.07
C GLU A 101 -5.84 17.41 3.54
N THR A 102 -6.55 16.54 2.83
CA THR A 102 -6.59 16.51 1.36
C THR A 102 -7.91 17.05 0.82
N ASP A 103 -7.94 17.48 -0.45
CA ASP A 103 -9.14 18.03 -1.07
C ASP A 103 -10.26 16.99 -1.27
N ASP A 104 -9.91 15.75 -1.63
CA ASP A 104 -10.87 14.65 -1.83
C ASP A 104 -10.18 13.28 -1.64
N THR A 105 -10.98 12.21 -1.55
CA THR A 105 -10.54 10.83 -1.38
C THR A 105 -11.33 9.90 -2.30
N ILE A 106 -10.64 8.90 -2.85
CA ILE A 106 -11.25 7.79 -3.58
C ILE A 106 -11.01 6.46 -2.85
N LEU A 107 -12.08 5.68 -2.64
CA LEU A 107 -11.98 4.34 -2.05
C LEU A 107 -11.62 3.26 -3.06
N TYR A 108 -10.69 2.39 -2.66
CA TYR A 108 -10.37 1.13 -3.30
C TYR A 108 -10.61 -0.03 -2.33
N THR A 109 -10.68 -1.26 -2.84
CA THR A 109 -10.80 -2.48 -2.05
C THR A 109 -9.56 -2.80 -1.23
N SER A 110 -8.38 -2.36 -1.69
CA SER A 110 -7.11 -2.48 -0.99
C SER A 110 -6.15 -1.38 -1.43
N CYS A 111 -5.12 -1.09 -0.63
CA CYS A 111 -4.04 -0.20 -1.04
C CYS A 111 -3.20 -0.80 -2.20
N PHE A 112 -3.24 -2.12 -2.36
CA PHE A 112 -2.63 -2.77 -3.52
C PHE A 112 -3.32 -2.33 -4.82
N ASP A 113 -4.66 -2.32 -4.84
CA ASP A 113 -5.45 -1.85 -5.98
C ASP A 113 -5.33 -0.33 -6.17
N ALA A 114 -5.27 0.44 -5.09
CA ALA A 114 -5.10 1.89 -5.14
C ALA A 114 -3.79 2.26 -5.87
N ASN A 115 -2.68 1.63 -5.49
CA ASN A 115 -1.40 1.80 -6.17
C ASN A 115 -1.42 1.30 -7.62
N GLY A 116 -2.03 0.13 -7.86
CA GLY A 116 -2.16 -0.46 -9.19
C GLY A 116 -2.89 0.46 -10.17
N GLY A 117 -4.00 1.07 -9.74
CA GLY A 117 -4.82 1.96 -10.56
C GLY A 117 -4.35 3.42 -10.60
N LEU A 118 -3.26 3.79 -9.93
CA LEU A 118 -2.81 5.17 -9.82
C LEU A 118 -1.99 5.62 -11.05
N PHE A 119 -0.90 4.91 -11.33
CA PHE A 119 0.14 5.42 -12.23
C PHE A 119 -0.30 5.48 -13.70
N GLU A 120 -0.89 4.41 -14.24
CA GLU A 120 -1.32 4.38 -15.64
C GLU A 120 -2.48 5.34 -15.95
N THR A 121 -3.26 5.70 -14.92
CA THR A 121 -4.38 6.63 -15.04
C THR A 121 -3.91 8.07 -15.16
N LEU A 122 -2.78 8.42 -14.51
CA LEU A 122 -2.29 9.79 -14.40
C LEU A 122 -1.12 10.11 -15.33
N LEU A 123 -0.35 9.11 -15.75
CA LEU A 123 0.90 9.28 -16.48
C LEU A 123 0.93 8.45 -17.77
N ASP A 124 1.59 8.97 -18.79
CA ASP A 124 1.79 8.30 -20.08
C ASP A 124 3.27 8.24 -20.49
N ASP A 125 3.54 7.89 -21.75
CA ASP A 125 4.88 7.73 -22.32
C ASP A 125 5.72 9.03 -22.40
N LYS A 126 5.14 10.18 -22.05
CA LYS A 126 5.82 11.49 -21.98
C LYS A 126 6.30 11.86 -20.58
N ASP A 127 5.99 11.01 -19.60
CA ASP A 127 6.23 11.26 -18.18
C ASP A 127 7.29 10.29 -17.61
N ALA A 128 7.69 10.51 -16.35
CA ALA A 128 8.56 9.60 -15.60
C ALA A 128 8.03 9.30 -14.19
N VAL A 129 8.29 8.07 -13.75
CA VAL A 129 8.20 7.68 -12.34
C VAL A 129 9.59 7.36 -11.80
N ILE A 130 9.94 7.97 -10.68
CA ILE A 130 11.21 7.81 -9.97
C ILE A 130 10.91 7.13 -8.63
N SER A 131 11.19 5.83 -8.54
CA SER A 131 10.81 4.97 -7.42
C SER A 131 12.00 4.65 -6.52
N ASP A 132 11.78 4.66 -5.20
CA ASP A 132 12.75 4.09 -4.25
C ASP A 132 12.94 2.58 -4.52
N SER A 133 14.14 2.05 -4.25
CA SER A 133 14.49 0.65 -4.51
C SER A 133 13.80 -0.35 -3.58
N LEU A 134 13.31 0.09 -2.42
CA LEU A 134 12.59 -0.74 -1.45
C LEU A 134 11.07 -0.52 -1.41
N ASN A 135 10.52 0.23 -2.35
CA ASN A 135 9.07 0.44 -2.44
C ASN A 135 8.28 -0.87 -2.42
N HIS A 136 7.09 -0.80 -1.82
CA HIS A 136 6.20 -1.94 -1.73
C HIS A 136 5.84 -2.50 -3.11
N ALA A 137 5.59 -3.82 -3.18
CA ALA A 137 5.31 -4.53 -4.42
C ALA A 137 4.14 -3.93 -5.21
N SER A 138 3.14 -3.37 -4.52
CA SER A 138 1.99 -2.72 -5.17
C SER A 138 2.38 -1.47 -5.98
N ILE A 139 3.30 -0.65 -5.48
CA ILE A 139 3.84 0.50 -6.22
C ILE A 139 4.59 0.00 -7.45
N ILE A 140 5.44 -1.01 -7.27
CA ILE A 140 6.22 -1.61 -8.37
C ILE A 140 5.28 -2.14 -9.46
N ASP A 141 4.25 -2.88 -9.09
CA ASP A 141 3.29 -3.45 -10.04
C ASP A 141 2.44 -2.36 -10.72
N GLY A 142 2.00 -1.32 -10.00
CA GLY A 142 1.32 -0.18 -10.61
C GLY A 142 2.20 0.58 -11.63
N ILE A 143 3.47 0.80 -11.30
CA ILE A 143 4.44 1.40 -12.24
C ILE A 143 4.65 0.52 -13.47
N ARG A 144 4.62 -0.82 -13.33
CA ARG A 144 4.76 -1.75 -14.46
C ARG A 144 3.58 -1.72 -15.44
N LEU A 145 2.40 -1.31 -15.00
CA LEU A 145 1.24 -1.10 -15.86
C LEU A 145 1.33 0.23 -16.63
N CYS A 146 2.01 1.24 -16.05
CA CYS A 146 2.18 2.55 -16.64
C CYS A 146 3.22 2.57 -17.80
N LYS A 147 3.02 3.48 -18.76
CA LYS A 147 3.94 3.70 -19.90
C LYS A 147 5.07 4.67 -19.61
N ALA A 148 5.00 5.40 -18.50
CA ALA A 148 6.01 6.38 -18.11
C ALA A 148 7.41 5.78 -18.04
N ALA A 149 8.43 6.59 -18.32
CA ALA A 149 9.82 6.19 -18.15
C ALA A 149 10.09 5.87 -16.68
N ARG A 150 10.71 4.72 -16.41
CA ARG A 150 10.90 4.19 -15.05
C ARG A 150 12.34 4.40 -14.62
N TYR A 151 12.52 5.05 -13.49
CA TYR A 151 13.81 5.24 -12.85
C TYR A 151 13.75 4.74 -11.42
N ARG A 152 14.86 4.19 -10.94
CA ARG A 152 15.00 3.68 -9.58
C ARG A 152 16.22 4.30 -8.94
N TYR A 153 16.10 4.75 -7.70
CA TYR A 153 17.24 5.20 -6.88
C TYR A 153 17.40 4.27 -5.68
N GLU A 154 18.62 4.13 -5.17
CA GLU A 154 18.86 3.33 -3.97
C GLU A 154 18.16 3.94 -2.75
N ASN A 155 17.67 3.08 -1.84
CA ASN A 155 16.85 3.50 -0.73
C ASN A 155 17.46 4.69 0.02
N SER A 156 16.69 5.78 0.11
CA SER A 156 17.05 6.98 0.86
C SER A 156 18.31 7.73 0.36
N ASN A 157 18.73 7.47 -0.88
CA ASN A 157 19.85 8.14 -1.55
C ASN A 157 19.39 9.41 -2.30
N MET A 158 19.39 10.55 -1.61
CA MET A 158 18.94 11.82 -2.17
C MET A 158 19.84 12.36 -3.30
N ASN A 159 21.13 12.02 -3.30
CA ASN A 159 22.04 12.42 -4.38
C ASN A 159 21.69 11.71 -5.69
N GLU A 160 21.31 10.44 -5.62
CA GLU A 160 20.89 9.67 -6.79
C GLU A 160 19.51 10.10 -7.28
N LEU A 161 18.56 10.32 -6.35
CA LEU A 161 17.27 10.92 -6.67
C LEU A 161 17.45 12.26 -7.40
N GLU A 162 18.28 13.16 -6.89
CA GLU A 162 18.59 14.43 -7.53
C GLU A 162 19.22 14.26 -8.92
N SER A 163 20.17 13.33 -9.06
CA SER A 163 20.79 13.01 -10.37
C SER A 163 19.77 12.56 -11.41
N ILE A 164 18.79 11.75 -11.00
CA ILE A 164 17.71 11.28 -11.88
C ILE A 164 16.75 12.43 -12.22
N LEU A 165 16.39 13.27 -11.25
CA LEU A 165 15.55 14.45 -11.47
C LEU A 165 16.18 15.41 -12.49
N GLN A 166 17.51 15.59 -12.44
CA GLN A 166 18.26 16.38 -13.43
C GLN A 166 18.22 15.76 -14.83
N LYS A 167 18.41 14.44 -14.94
CA LYS A 167 18.43 13.73 -16.23
C LYS A 167 17.06 13.68 -16.91
N THR A 168 15.98 13.78 -16.14
CA THR A 168 14.60 13.62 -16.61
C THR A 168 13.89 14.94 -16.88
N GLN A 169 14.55 16.09 -16.77
CA GLN A 169 13.93 17.41 -16.94
C GLN A 169 13.25 17.65 -18.30
N SER A 170 13.60 16.87 -19.33
CA SER A 170 12.95 16.93 -20.63
C SER A 170 11.55 16.27 -20.67
N LEU A 171 11.20 15.48 -19.65
CA LEU A 171 9.90 14.81 -19.54
C LEU A 171 8.86 15.76 -18.94
N ARG A 172 7.60 15.59 -19.36
CA ARG A 172 6.50 16.51 -19.04
C ARG A 172 6.21 16.52 -17.54
N THR A 173 5.92 15.36 -16.98
CA THR A 173 5.69 15.17 -15.54
C THR A 173 6.70 14.18 -14.98
N ARG A 174 7.24 14.48 -13.80
CA ARG A 174 8.09 13.54 -13.04
C ARG A 174 7.41 13.32 -11.70
N LEU A 175 7.12 12.07 -11.38
CA LEU A 175 6.50 11.66 -10.13
C LEU A 175 7.51 10.85 -9.31
N ILE A 176 7.82 11.30 -8.11
CA ILE A 176 8.62 10.56 -7.13
C ILE A 176 7.65 9.68 -6.35
N ALA A 177 7.89 8.36 -6.35
CA ALA A 177 7.08 7.40 -5.61
C ALA A 177 7.92 6.80 -4.47
N THR A 178 7.41 6.83 -3.25
CA THR A 178 8.08 6.28 -2.07
C THR A 178 7.07 5.69 -1.07
N ASP A 179 7.43 4.62 -0.38
CA ASP A 179 6.81 4.29 0.91
C ASP A 179 7.12 5.43 1.90
N GLY A 180 6.19 5.74 2.81
CA GLY A 180 6.42 6.66 3.92
C GLY A 180 7.20 5.99 5.06
N ILE A 181 6.83 4.75 5.38
CA ILE A 181 7.56 3.84 6.28
C ILE A 181 7.76 2.50 5.58
N PHE A 182 9.01 2.09 5.40
CA PHE A 182 9.37 0.88 4.67
C PHE A 182 9.08 -0.37 5.51
N SER A 183 8.23 -1.26 4.98
CA SER A 183 7.59 -2.35 5.73
C SER A 183 8.56 -3.37 6.35
N MET A 184 9.71 -3.61 5.70
CA MET A 184 10.66 -4.66 6.12
C MET A 184 11.72 -4.15 7.09
N ASP A 185 12.08 -2.86 7.01
CA ASP A 185 13.20 -2.27 7.75
C ASP A 185 12.74 -1.27 8.83
N GLY A 186 11.50 -0.79 8.77
CA GLY A 186 10.98 0.24 9.67
C GLY A 186 11.61 1.63 9.45
N TYR A 187 12.28 1.83 8.32
CA TYR A 187 12.87 3.11 7.95
C TYR A 187 11.78 4.14 7.62
N VAL A 188 11.96 5.39 8.04
CA VAL A 188 11.05 6.50 7.71
C VAL A 188 11.66 7.30 6.56
N ALA A 189 10.92 7.44 5.46
CA ALA A 189 11.40 8.18 4.29
C ALA A 189 11.78 9.63 4.64
N LYS A 190 12.80 10.16 3.96
CA LYS A 190 13.26 11.55 4.14
C LYS A 190 12.35 12.53 3.41
N LEU A 191 11.07 12.58 3.79
CA LEU A 191 10.07 13.33 3.02
C LEU A 191 10.40 14.82 2.92
N GLY A 192 10.99 15.44 3.94
CA GLY A 192 11.46 16.83 3.86
C GLY A 192 12.48 17.07 2.72
N ASP A 193 13.45 16.17 2.58
CA ASP A 193 14.46 16.23 1.51
C ASP A 193 13.84 15.92 0.13
N ILE A 194 12.97 14.91 0.07
CA ILE A 194 12.26 14.50 -1.16
C ILE A 194 11.37 15.64 -1.67
N CYS A 195 10.58 16.26 -0.80
CA CYS A 195 9.73 17.41 -1.14
C CYS A 195 10.56 18.62 -1.57
N SER A 196 11.67 18.92 -0.87
CA SER A 196 12.58 19.99 -1.26
C SER A 196 13.17 19.77 -2.68
N LEU A 197 13.52 18.53 -3.00
CA LEU A 197 13.98 18.17 -4.35
C LEU A 197 12.84 18.24 -5.37
N ALA A 198 11.64 17.78 -5.01
CA ALA A 198 10.47 17.83 -5.89
C ALA A 198 10.11 19.27 -6.26
N GLU A 199 10.11 20.19 -5.29
CA GLU A 199 9.92 21.63 -5.52
C GLU A 199 11.01 22.21 -6.41
N LYS A 200 12.30 21.96 -6.08
CA LYS A 200 13.46 22.46 -6.83
C LYS A 200 13.41 22.05 -8.30
N TYR A 201 12.98 20.83 -8.59
CA TYR A 201 12.96 20.29 -9.95
C TYR A 201 11.57 20.30 -10.59
N ASN A 202 10.53 20.84 -9.96
CA ASN A 202 9.14 20.81 -10.44
C ASN A 202 8.63 19.38 -10.74
N ALA A 203 8.73 18.51 -9.74
CA ALA A 203 8.22 17.15 -9.72
C ALA A 203 7.08 17.00 -8.69
N VAL A 204 6.29 15.94 -8.82
CA VAL A 204 5.20 15.59 -7.91
C VAL A 204 5.67 14.47 -6.98
N VAL A 205 5.18 14.44 -5.74
CA VAL A 205 5.48 13.39 -4.77
C VAL A 205 4.23 12.55 -4.49
N MET A 206 4.40 11.23 -4.52
CA MET A 206 3.43 10.25 -4.08
C MET A 206 4.04 9.43 -2.95
N VAL A 207 3.30 9.33 -1.84
CA VAL A 207 3.71 8.60 -0.64
C VAL A 207 2.70 7.49 -0.34
N ASP A 208 3.15 6.25 -0.19
CA ASP A 208 2.35 5.16 0.38
C ASP A 208 2.55 5.11 1.89
N ASP A 209 1.51 5.50 2.64
CA ASP A 209 1.55 5.64 4.09
C ASP A 209 0.81 4.51 4.83
N SER A 210 0.74 3.31 4.22
CA SER A 210 0.10 2.11 4.79
C SER A 210 0.67 1.71 6.16
N HIS A 211 1.97 1.92 6.37
CA HIS A 211 2.68 1.62 7.61
C HIS A 211 2.88 2.84 8.52
N ALA A 212 2.08 3.90 8.35
CA ALA A 212 2.19 5.12 9.16
C ALA A 212 0.83 5.69 9.59
N THR A 213 -0.15 5.69 8.69
CA THR A 213 -1.46 6.30 8.92
C THR A 213 -2.16 5.71 10.15
N GLY A 214 -2.64 6.58 11.03
CA GLY A 214 -3.36 6.27 12.25
C GLY A 214 -2.52 6.36 13.53
N PHE A 215 -1.20 6.19 13.46
CA PHE A 215 -0.35 6.10 14.65
C PHE A 215 0.96 6.89 14.57
N PHE A 216 1.43 7.22 13.38
CA PHE A 216 2.68 7.96 13.19
C PHE A 216 2.42 9.46 12.98
N GLY A 217 3.36 10.29 13.43
CA GLY A 217 3.20 11.73 13.50
C GLY A 217 2.38 12.20 14.73
N PRO A 218 2.47 13.48 15.11
CA PRO A 218 1.86 14.02 16.33
C PRO A 218 0.34 13.89 16.35
N ARG A 219 -0.31 13.88 15.18
CA ARG A 219 -1.78 13.72 15.05
C ARG A 219 -2.18 12.35 14.51
N GLY A 220 -1.23 11.43 14.36
CA GLY A 220 -1.45 10.11 13.77
C GLY A 220 -1.73 10.14 12.26
N ARG A 221 -1.43 11.24 11.56
CA ARG A 221 -1.79 11.41 10.14
C ARG A 221 -0.84 10.69 9.16
N GLY A 222 0.25 10.13 9.66
CA GLY A 222 1.22 9.41 8.84
C GLY A 222 2.57 10.10 8.77
N SER A 223 3.44 9.62 7.87
CA SER A 223 4.78 10.19 7.67
C SER A 223 4.73 11.61 7.12
N ILE A 224 3.65 11.96 6.42
CA ILE A 224 3.39 13.32 5.91
C ILE A 224 3.24 14.38 7.01
N ASP A 225 2.95 13.97 8.25
CA ASP A 225 2.78 14.86 9.42
C ASP A 225 3.97 14.81 10.39
N TYR A 226 5.04 14.08 10.04
CA TYR A 226 6.17 13.85 10.94
C TYR A 226 7.24 14.94 10.90
N HIS A 227 7.27 15.75 9.84
CA HIS A 227 8.35 16.70 9.54
C HIS A 227 7.94 18.16 9.73
#